data_AF-A0AAE8MB16-F1
#
_entry.id   AF-A0AAE8MB16-F1
#
_cell.length_a   1.000
_cell.length_b   1.000
_cell.length_c   1.000
_cell.angle_alpha   90.00
_cell.angle_beta   90.00
_cell.angle_gamma   90.00
#
_symmetry.space_group_name_H-M   'P 1'
#
loop_
_entity.id
_entity.type
_entity.pdbx_description
1 polymer ?
#
loop_
_entity_poly.entity_id
_entity_poly.type
_entity_poly.pdbx_seq_one_letter_code
_entity_poly.pdbx_strand_id
1 'polypeptide(L)'
;MVRRMVEFFYTSDYTEESEEEDTGTDTIPVLLIHAAMFTLADKYDIEELKVLSANKYSEYLTKNPNVSNFLLSISEVYNSTPPSARGLRDRALAFAREKLPGFLSLSNAKDEFDE
;
A
#
# COMPACT_ATOMS: atom_id res chain seq x y z
N MET A 1 -1.76 -13.78 -1.54
CA MET A 1 -2.21 -12.97 -2.71
C MET A 1 -3.18 -13.70 -3.62
N VAL A 2 -2.84 -14.83 -4.25
CA VAL A 2 -3.77 -15.53 -5.18
C VAL A 2 -5.10 -15.91 -4.53
N ARG A 3 -5.08 -16.38 -3.27
CA ARG A 3 -6.30 -16.66 -2.49
C ARG A 3 -7.24 -15.45 -2.39
N ARG A 4 -6.69 -14.24 -2.17
CA ARG A 4 -7.45 -12.98 -2.13
C ARG A 4 -8.03 -12.59 -3.49
N MET A 5 -7.33 -12.91 -4.58
CA MET A 5 -7.87 -12.71 -5.93
C MET A 5 -9.04 -13.66 -6.20
N VAL A 6 -8.95 -14.91 -5.75
CA VAL A 6 -10.06 -15.85 -5.83
C VAL A 6 -11.23 -15.37 -4.98
N GLU A 7 -10.98 -14.92 -3.75
CA GLU A 7 -11.98 -14.31 -2.89
C GLU A 7 -12.72 -13.17 -3.60
N PHE A 8 -11.98 -12.24 -4.21
CA PHE A 8 -12.55 -11.15 -5.01
C PHE A 8 -13.51 -11.63 -6.08
N PHE A 9 -13.21 -12.72 -6.81
CA PHE A 9 -14.14 -13.23 -7.81
C PHE A 9 -15.45 -13.76 -7.23
N TYR A 10 -15.46 -14.19 -5.97
CA TYR A 10 -16.67 -14.70 -5.31
C TYR A 10 -17.43 -13.62 -4.53
N THR A 11 -16.73 -12.64 -3.96
CA THR A 11 -17.31 -11.66 -3.02
C THR A 11 -17.29 -10.22 -3.54
N SER A 12 -16.60 -9.97 -4.67
CA SER A 12 -16.25 -8.62 -5.16
C SER A 12 -15.39 -7.82 -4.18
N ASP A 13 -14.78 -8.45 -3.18
CA ASP A 13 -13.85 -7.84 -2.22
C ASP A 13 -12.75 -8.84 -1.80
N TYR A 14 -11.74 -8.38 -1.07
CA TYR A 14 -10.71 -9.25 -0.52
C TYR A 14 -10.27 -8.83 0.88
N THR A 15 -9.87 -9.84 1.66
CA THR A 15 -9.41 -9.69 3.04
C THR A 15 -8.07 -8.97 3.17
N GLU A 16 -8.01 -8.05 4.14
CA GLU A 16 -6.82 -7.27 4.51
C GLU A 16 -6.04 -7.89 5.67
N GLU A 17 -6.61 -8.91 6.30
CA GLU A 17 -5.99 -9.65 7.40
C GLU A 17 -4.71 -10.29 6.89
N SER A 18 -3.58 -10.07 7.57
CA SER A 18 -2.42 -10.93 7.40
C SER A 18 -2.84 -12.35 7.76
N GLU A 19 -2.51 -13.33 6.93
CA GLU A 19 -2.75 -14.74 7.29
C GLU A 19 -1.88 -15.06 8.51
N GLU A 20 -2.44 -14.91 9.71
CA GLU A 20 -1.82 -15.36 10.97
C GLU A 20 -1.89 -16.89 11.00
N GLU A 21 -1.02 -17.55 10.25
CA GLU A 21 -0.69 -18.95 10.49
C GLU A 21 0.50 -19.00 11.47
N ASP A 22 0.21 -18.91 12.77
CA ASP A 22 0.87 -19.52 13.96
C ASP A 22 2.40 -19.81 13.93
N THR A 23 3.20 -19.05 13.18
CA THR A 23 4.63 -19.35 12.99
C THR A 23 5.48 -18.08 12.98
N GLY A 24 5.27 -17.17 13.94
CA GLY A 24 6.24 -16.14 14.32
C GLY A 24 6.85 -15.30 13.18
N THR A 25 6.17 -15.19 12.04
CA THR A 25 6.67 -14.53 10.83
C THR A 25 5.98 -13.20 10.65
N ASP A 26 6.77 -12.21 10.23
CA ASP A 26 6.41 -10.80 10.14
C ASP A 26 5.02 -10.56 9.51
N THR A 27 4.14 -9.90 10.26
CA THR A 27 2.84 -9.41 9.80
C THR A 27 3.05 -8.55 8.55
N ILE A 28 2.56 -9.02 7.39
CA ILE A 28 2.69 -8.27 6.13
C ILE A 28 1.94 -6.94 6.27
N PRO A 29 2.58 -5.77 6.07
CA PRO A 29 1.89 -4.49 6.10
C PRO A 29 0.75 -4.45 5.10
N VAL A 30 -0.44 -3.99 5.54
CA VAL A 30 -1.66 -3.96 4.72
C VAL A 30 -1.46 -3.21 3.40
N LEU A 31 -0.64 -2.15 3.39
CA LEU A 31 -0.28 -1.41 2.18
C LEU A 31 0.40 -2.28 1.11
N LEU A 32 1.23 -3.25 1.53
CA LEU A 32 1.85 -4.21 0.61
C LEU A 32 0.82 -5.18 0.04
N ILE A 33 -0.20 -5.55 0.82
CA ILE A 33 -1.31 -6.37 0.33
C ILE A 33 -2.04 -5.63 -0.81
N HIS A 34 -2.41 -4.37 -0.62
CA HIS A 34 -3.09 -3.60 -1.68
C HIS A 34 -2.20 -3.37 -2.89
N ALA A 35 -0.91 -3.07 -2.70
CA ALA A 35 0.03 -2.92 -3.81
C ALA A 35 0.18 -4.22 -4.62
N ALA A 36 0.33 -5.36 -3.94
CA ALA A 36 0.42 -6.67 -4.58
C ALA A 36 -0.88 -7.05 -5.33
N MET A 37 -2.05 -6.76 -4.74
CA MET A 37 -3.35 -7.00 -5.39
C MET A 37 -3.53 -6.12 -6.64
N PHE A 38 -3.07 -4.88 -6.60
CA PHE A 38 -3.06 -3.99 -7.77
C PHE A 38 -2.17 -4.54 -8.89
N THR A 39 -0.94 -4.96 -8.55
CA THR A 39 0.00 -5.56 -9.51
C THR A 39 -0.57 -6.84 -10.12
N LEU A 40 -1.22 -7.67 -9.30
CA LEU A 40 -1.87 -8.89 -9.77
C LEU A 40 -3.02 -8.58 -10.73
N ALA A 41 -3.84 -7.57 -10.40
CA ALA A 41 -4.93 -7.12 -11.25
C ALA A 41 -4.44 -6.58 -12.60
N ASP A 42 -3.36 -5.79 -12.60
CA ASP A 42 -2.72 -5.29 -13.82
C ASP A 42 -2.17 -6.43 -14.68
N LYS A 43 -1.54 -7.43 -14.06
CA LYS A 43 -1.00 -8.61 -14.74
C LYS A 43 -2.07 -9.47 -15.43
N TYR A 44 -3.25 -9.60 -14.83
CA TYR A 44 -4.35 -10.43 -15.34
C TYR A 44 -5.46 -9.63 -16.05
N ASP A 45 -5.25 -8.32 -16.25
CA ASP A 45 -6.20 -7.40 -16.89
C ASP A 45 -7.59 -7.38 -16.20
N ILE A 46 -7.59 -7.34 -14.86
CA ILE A 46 -8.81 -7.30 -14.03
C ILE A 46 -9.04 -5.85 -13.57
N GLU A 47 -9.68 -5.03 -14.40
CA GLU A 47 -9.83 -3.59 -14.17
C GLU A 47 -10.51 -3.27 -12.82
N GLU A 48 -11.59 -3.99 -12.46
CA GLU A 48 -12.32 -3.75 -11.22
C GLU A 48 -11.46 -3.97 -9.97
N LEU A 49 -10.63 -5.04 -9.97
CA LEU A 49 -9.70 -5.32 -8.88
C LEU A 49 -8.58 -4.28 -8.81
N LYS A 50 -8.12 -3.78 -9.97
CA LYS A 50 -7.12 -2.72 -10.06
C LYS A 50 -7.65 -1.41 -9.44
N VAL A 51 -8.89 -1.05 -9.74
CA VAL A 51 -9.56 0.12 -9.14
C VAL A 51 -9.78 -0.08 -7.64
N LEU A 52 -10.29 -1.24 -7.23
CA LEU A 52 -10.56 -1.56 -5.82
C LEU A 52 -9.29 -1.50 -4.96
N SER A 53 -8.24 -2.19 -5.39
CA SER A 53 -6.97 -2.23 -4.65
C SER A 53 -6.31 -0.86 -4.53
N ALA A 54 -6.37 -0.04 -5.58
CA ALA A 54 -5.89 1.34 -5.52
C ALA A 54 -6.72 2.17 -4.52
N ASN A 55 -8.05 1.99 -4.48
CA ASN A 55 -8.94 2.71 -3.55
C ASN A 55 -8.62 2.35 -2.11
N LYS A 56 -8.52 1.05 -1.80
CA LYS A 56 -8.17 0.57 -0.47
C LYS A 56 -6.78 1.04 -0.03
N TYR A 57 -5.81 1.07 -0.93
CA TYR A 57 -4.48 1.62 -0.65
C TYR A 57 -4.55 3.09 -0.19
N SER A 58 -5.26 3.95 -0.93
CA SER A 58 -5.43 5.36 -0.58
C SER A 58 -6.22 5.57 0.71
N GLU A 59 -7.27 4.76 0.92
CA GLU A 59 -8.09 4.81 2.12
C GLU A 59 -7.28 4.42 3.37
N TYR A 60 -6.47 3.35 3.28
CA TYR A 60 -5.61 2.92 4.37
C TYR A 60 -4.58 4.00 4.73
N LEU A 61 -3.93 4.62 3.74
CA LEU A 61 -2.98 5.72 3.97
C LEU A 61 -3.63 6.91 4.68
N THR A 62 -4.89 7.20 4.36
CA THR A 62 -5.64 8.31 4.97
C THR A 62 -6.05 7.99 6.41
N LYS A 63 -6.50 6.75 6.68
CA LYS A 63 -6.93 6.31 8.01
C LYS A 63 -5.77 6.12 8.99
N ASN A 64 -4.67 5.54 8.52
CA ASN A 64 -3.51 5.17 9.34
C ASN A 64 -2.22 5.72 8.73
N PRO A 65 -1.98 7.04 8.80
CA PRO A 65 -0.79 7.64 8.22
C PRO A 65 0.46 7.22 9.00
N ASN A 66 1.14 6.18 8.53
CA ASN A 66 2.40 5.69 9.07
C ASN A 66 3.50 5.85 8.01
N VAL A 67 4.49 6.69 8.29
CA VAL A 67 5.58 7.02 7.36
C VAL A 67 6.38 5.78 6.99
N SER A 68 6.75 4.95 7.96
CA SER A 68 7.57 3.76 7.73
C SER A 68 6.86 2.77 6.81
N ASN A 69 5.59 2.46 7.08
CA ASN A 69 4.80 1.56 6.24
C ASN A 69 4.57 2.17 4.85
N PHE A 70 4.36 3.48 4.76
CA PHE A 70 4.24 4.17 3.49
C PHE A 70 5.54 4.05 2.67
N LEU A 71 6.70 4.37 3.24
CA LEU A 71 7.99 4.27 2.57
C LEU A 71 8.31 2.84 2.12
N LEU A 72 8.01 1.83 2.94
CA LEU A 72 8.12 0.42 2.54
C LEU A 72 7.24 0.12 1.32
N SER A 73 5.99 0.60 1.33
CA SER A 73 5.08 0.38 0.22
C SER A 73 5.49 1.09 -1.07
N ILE A 74 6.19 2.23 -1.01
CA ILE A 74 6.68 2.93 -2.22
C ILE A 74 7.65 2.03 -2.99
N SER A 75 8.57 1.37 -2.30
CA SER A 75 9.50 0.43 -2.96
C SER A 75 8.74 -0.65 -3.73
N GLU A 76 7.73 -1.25 -3.08
CA GLU A 76 6.90 -2.28 -3.71
C GLU A 76 6.09 -1.74 -4.89
N VAL A 77 5.42 -0.59 -4.73
CA VAL A 77 4.62 0.06 -5.77
C VAL A 77 5.45 0.31 -7.02
N TYR A 78 6.68 0.83 -6.89
CA TYR A 78 7.50 1.19 -8.05
C TYR A 78 8.25 0.01 -8.67
N ASN A 79 8.53 -1.05 -7.92
CA ASN A 79 9.22 -2.25 -8.40
C ASN A 79 8.26 -3.29 -8.99
N SER A 80 7.07 -3.45 -8.42
CA SER A 80 6.12 -4.49 -8.83
C SER A 80 5.19 -4.05 -9.97
N THR A 81 4.97 -2.74 -10.15
CA THR A 81 4.13 -2.23 -11.24
C THR A 81 4.96 -1.74 -12.44
N PRO A 82 4.52 -1.96 -13.69
CA PRO A 82 5.17 -1.36 -14.85
C PRO A 82 5.00 0.17 -14.85
N PRO A 83 5.85 0.94 -15.56
CA PRO A 83 5.73 2.40 -15.62
C PRO A 83 4.38 2.92 -16.17
N SER A 84 3.70 2.12 -16.98
CA SER A 84 2.36 2.39 -17.53
C SER A 84 1.26 2.34 -16.47
N ALA A 85 1.46 1.63 -15.37
CA ALA A 85 0.51 1.47 -14.28
C ALA A 85 0.47 2.71 -13.36
N ARG A 86 0.12 3.84 -13.95
CA ARG A 86 0.08 5.17 -13.33
C ARG A 86 -0.89 5.28 -12.14
N GLY A 87 -1.97 4.50 -12.14
CA GLY A 87 -3.05 4.62 -11.14
C GLY A 87 -2.57 4.56 -9.69
N LEU A 88 -1.77 3.56 -9.33
CA LEU A 88 -1.26 3.40 -7.96
C LEU A 88 -0.12 4.38 -7.65
N ARG A 89 0.78 4.61 -8.62
CA ARG A 89 1.91 5.54 -8.48
C ARG A 89 1.45 6.98 -8.26
N ASP A 90 0.45 7.43 -9.02
CA ASP A 90 -0.10 8.79 -8.93
C ASP A 90 -0.78 9.01 -7.56
N ARG A 91 -1.44 7.98 -7.01
CA ARG A 91 -2.03 8.01 -5.66
C ARG A 91 -0.98 8.07 -4.55
N ALA A 92 0.05 7.23 -4.62
CA ALA A 92 1.15 7.27 -3.67
C ALA A 92 1.88 8.63 -3.71
N LEU A 93 2.09 9.19 -4.91
CA LEU A 93 2.68 10.51 -5.08
C LEU A 93 1.79 11.64 -4.52
N ALA A 94 0.48 11.57 -4.73
CA ALA A 94 -0.47 12.54 -4.17
C ALA A 94 -0.41 12.54 -2.64
N PHE A 95 -0.41 11.37 -2.01
CA PHE A 95 -0.29 11.24 -0.56
C PHE A 95 1.07 11.76 -0.05
N ALA A 96 2.16 11.42 -0.73
CA ALA A 96 3.48 11.95 -0.39
C ALA A 96 3.49 13.47 -0.41
N ARG A 97 2.97 14.10 -1.47
CA ARG A 97 2.93 15.57 -1.58
C ARG A 97 2.15 16.23 -0.44
N GLU A 98 1.08 15.60 0.02
CA GLU A 98 0.25 16.12 1.11
C GLU A 98 0.94 15.98 2.48
N LYS A 99 1.51 14.81 2.79
CA LYS A 99 2.00 14.51 4.14
C LYS A 99 3.49 14.77 4.36
N LEU A 100 4.28 14.82 3.29
CA LEU A 100 5.74 14.99 3.37
C LEU A 100 6.15 16.31 4.04
N PRO A 101 5.50 17.47 3.83
CA PRO A 101 5.81 18.67 4.62
C PRO A 101 5.62 18.47 6.13
N GLY A 102 4.57 17.74 6.52
CA GLY A 102 4.32 17.38 7.92
C GLY A 102 5.40 16.45 8.47
N PHE A 103 5.81 15.44 7.69
CA PHE A 103 6.87 14.52 8.09
C PHE A 103 8.24 15.21 8.22
N LEU A 104 8.57 16.13 7.32
CA LEU A 104 9.80 16.91 7.38
C LEU A 104 9.79 17.91 8.55
N SER A 105 8.63 18.49 8.86
CA SER A 105 8.50 19.39 10.03
C SER A 105 8.72 18.66 11.35
N LEU A 106 8.32 17.38 11.47
CA LEU A 106 8.65 16.54 12.64
C LEU A 106 10.17 16.24 12.73
N SER A 107 10.85 16.11 11.59
CA SER A 107 12.30 15.90 11.55
C SER A 107 13.11 17.13 11.98
N ASN A 108 12.54 18.34 11.93
CA ASN A 108 13.20 19.55 12.43
C ASN A 108 13.14 19.66 13.97
N ALA A 109 12.44 18.75 14.66
CA ALA A 109 12.53 18.58 16.11
C ALA A 109 13.62 17.58 16.52
N LYS A 110 14.61 17.34 15.65
CA LYS A 110 15.75 16.46 15.91
C LYS A 110 16.96 17.19 16.54
N ASP A 111 16.87 18.51 16.74
CA ASP A 111 17.84 19.30 17.51
C ASP A 111 17.63 19.20 19.04
N GLU A 112 16.66 18.42 19.53
CA GLU A 112 16.44 18.19 20.98
C GLU A 112 16.92 16.80 21.47
N PHE A 113 17.59 16.01 20.63
CA PHE A 113 18.13 14.69 21.01
C PHE A 113 19.67 14.58 20.87
N ASP A 114 20.36 15.71 20.69
CA ASP A 114 21.80 15.83 20.98
C ASP A 114 21.99 16.57 22.31
N GLU A 115 21.77 15.87 23.44
CA GLU A 115 22.44 16.15 24.72
C GLU A 115 22.80 14.84 25.44
#